data_AF-T0ZJJ0-F1
#
_entry.id   AF-T0ZJJ0-F1
#
_cell.length_a   1.000
_cell.length_b   1.000
_cell.length_c   1.000
_cell.angle_alpha   90.00
_cell.angle_beta   90.00
_cell.angle_gamma   90.00
#
_symmetry.space_group_name_H-M   'P 1'
#
loop_
_entity.id
_entity.type
_entity.pdbx_description
1 polymer ?
#
loop_
_entity_poly.entity_id
_entity_poly.type
_entity_poly.pdbx_seq_one_letter_code
_entity_poly.pdbx_strand_id
1 'polypeptide(L)'
;TQLEQQLQQLVGIANSQDGQGNYLFSGNAAGTKPFAQSGNSVSYSGASSVSQVQLSAEQSISTGDTGSSVFMSTPAGNGTFTTAASSTNTGTASIGPGTVTNASQWVPDNYTIAFSSATQYTVTDTKTGVQVASGTLSGGSGATNSIAFNGIQVTLSGTPNHGDSFTVA
;
A
#
# COMPACT_ATOMS: atom_id res chain seq x y z
N THR A 1 18.37 2.37 15.40
CA THR A 1 18.23 3.40 14.34
C THR A 1 16.98 4.25 14.60
N GLN A 2 16.84 5.43 14.00
CA GLN A 2 15.69 6.33 14.24
C GLN A 2 14.33 5.67 13.91
N LEU A 3 14.27 4.87 12.85
CA LEU A 3 13.06 4.15 12.43
C LEU A 3 12.61 3.10 13.47
N GLU A 4 13.55 2.40 14.09
CA GLU A 4 13.22 1.45 15.17
C GLU A 4 12.60 2.16 16.38
N GLN A 5 13.11 3.35 16.73
CA GLN A 5 12.54 4.15 17.82
C GLN A 5 11.12 4.65 17.48
N GLN A 6 10.88 5.06 16.23
CA GLN A 6 9.56 5.46 15.77
C GLN A 6 8.56 4.30 15.78
N LEU A 7 9.00 3.10 15.35
CA LEU A 7 8.18 1.89 15.44
C LEU A 7 7.80 1.59 16.90
N GLN A 8 8.78 1.64 17.81
CA GLN A 8 8.54 1.40 19.23
C GLN A 8 7.56 2.43 19.82
N GLN A 9 7.69 3.71 19.45
CA GLN A 9 6.77 4.76 19.87
C GLN A 9 5.35 4.50 19.34
N LEU A 10 5.21 4.12 18.07
CA LEU A 10 3.91 3.80 17.47
C LEU A 10 3.25 2.59 18.16
N VAL A 11 4.02 1.54 18.45
CA VAL A 11 3.54 0.37 19.22
C VAL A 11 3.12 0.77 20.63
N GLY A 12 3.81 1.73 21.25
CA GLY A 12 3.40 2.33 22.52
C GLY A 12 2.05 3.02 22.44
N ILE A 13 1.85 3.88 21.44
CA ILE A 13 0.58 4.57 21.18
C ILE A 13 -0.55 3.57 20.91
N ALA A 14 -0.28 2.55 20.09
CA ALA A 14 -1.25 1.52 19.75
C ALA A 14 -1.65 0.63 20.95
N ASN A 15 -0.85 0.63 22.02
CA ASN A 15 -1.13 -0.03 23.29
C ASN A 15 -1.57 0.96 24.39
N SER A 16 -2.06 2.15 24.03
CA SER A 16 -2.55 3.13 25.01
C SER A 16 -3.74 2.59 25.81
N GLN A 17 -3.80 2.99 27.08
CA GLN A 17 -4.84 2.61 28.01
C GLN A 17 -5.72 3.80 28.40
N ASP A 18 -6.98 3.54 28.75
CA ASP A 18 -7.84 4.51 29.41
C ASP A 18 -7.47 4.68 30.90
N GLY A 19 -8.19 5.55 31.61
CA GLY A 19 -7.99 5.78 33.04
C GLY A 19 -8.28 4.58 33.96
N GLN A 20 -8.83 3.49 33.42
CA GLN A 20 -9.17 2.26 34.14
C GLN A 20 -8.20 1.10 33.79
N GLY A 21 -7.21 1.34 32.92
CA GLY A 21 -6.24 0.34 32.47
C GLY A 21 -6.72 -0.51 31.29
N ASN A 22 -7.87 -0.21 30.69
CA ASN A 22 -8.35 -0.89 29.50
C ASN A 22 -7.60 -0.38 28.27
N TYR A 23 -7.20 -1.28 27.37
CA TYR A 23 -6.56 -0.90 26.12
C TYR A 23 -7.57 -0.28 25.15
N LEU A 24 -7.24 0.90 24.62
CA LEU A 24 -8.14 1.67 23.76
C LEU A 24 -8.41 1.00 22.41
N PHE A 25 -7.44 0.24 21.90
CA PHE A 25 -7.48 -0.36 20.56
C PHE A 25 -7.64 -1.89 20.58
N SER A 26 -8.04 -2.49 21.71
CA SER A 26 -8.26 -3.94 21.80
C SER A 26 -9.68 -4.37 21.42
N GLY A 27 -10.54 -3.44 20.99
CA GLY A 27 -11.94 -3.72 20.68
C GLY A 27 -12.73 -4.05 21.94
N ASN A 28 -13.63 -5.04 21.87
CA ASN A 28 -14.35 -5.51 23.05
C ASN A 28 -13.48 -6.35 24.01
N ALA A 29 -12.22 -6.65 23.66
CA ALA A 29 -11.26 -7.34 24.51
C ALA A 29 -10.43 -6.37 25.37
N ALA A 30 -11.11 -5.50 26.13
CA ALA A 30 -10.54 -4.37 26.86
C ALA A 30 -9.26 -4.67 27.68
N GLY A 31 -9.18 -5.85 28.32
CA GLY A 31 -8.01 -6.25 29.12
C GLY A 31 -6.83 -6.85 28.32
N THR A 32 -7.01 -7.11 27.02
CA THR A 32 -5.99 -7.74 26.18
C THR A 32 -5.09 -6.67 25.57
N LYS A 33 -3.78 -6.78 25.78
CA LYS A 33 -2.79 -5.93 25.11
C LYS A 33 -2.89 -6.15 23.58
N PRO A 34 -3.27 -5.14 22.79
CA PRO A 34 -3.60 -5.34 21.39
C PRO A 34 -2.39 -5.60 20.51
N PHE A 35 -1.23 -5.01 20.77
CA PHE A 35 -0.07 -5.11 19.88
C PHE A 35 1.17 -5.69 20.58
N ALA A 36 1.76 -6.70 19.94
CA ALA A 36 3.05 -7.27 20.31
C ALA A 36 4.07 -7.06 19.17
N GLN A 37 5.27 -6.63 19.53
CA GLN A 37 6.37 -6.44 18.59
C GLN A 37 7.39 -7.56 18.74
N SER A 38 7.84 -8.14 17.62
CA SER A 38 8.94 -9.11 17.54
C SER A 38 9.87 -8.68 16.41
N GLY A 39 11.03 -8.12 16.78
CA GLY A 39 11.91 -7.43 15.83
C GLY A 39 11.17 -6.29 15.13
N ASN A 40 11.08 -6.35 13.80
CA ASN A 40 10.41 -5.35 12.98
C ASN A 40 8.95 -5.74 12.65
N SER A 41 8.48 -6.88 13.15
CA SER A 41 7.11 -7.35 12.95
C SER A 41 6.23 -6.95 14.12
N VAL A 42 5.00 -6.55 13.84
CA VAL A 42 3.98 -6.23 14.84
C VAL A 42 2.75 -7.09 14.57
N SER A 43 2.24 -7.76 15.60
CA SER A 43 1.01 -8.56 15.54
C SER A 43 -0.10 -7.94 16.36
N TYR A 44 -1.35 -8.16 15.92
CA TYR A 44 -2.55 -7.72 16.60
C TYR A 44 -3.25 -8.91 17.28
N SER A 45 -3.63 -8.75 18.54
CA SER A 45 -4.31 -9.77 19.37
C SER A 45 -5.60 -9.25 20.02
N GLY A 46 -6.08 -8.07 19.62
CA GLY A 46 -7.38 -7.57 20.08
C GLY A 46 -8.56 -8.16 19.29
N ALA A 47 -9.77 -7.78 19.65
CA ALA A 47 -10.97 -8.22 18.98
C ALA A 47 -11.24 -7.50 17.66
N SER A 48 -11.95 -8.16 16.75
CA SER A 48 -12.38 -7.58 15.46
C SER A 48 -13.64 -6.71 15.55
N SER A 49 -14.20 -6.54 16.75
CA SER A 49 -15.41 -5.75 17.00
C SER A 49 -15.24 -4.91 18.27
N VAL A 50 -16.05 -3.87 18.37
CA VAL A 50 -16.08 -2.95 19.52
C VAL A 50 -17.38 -3.11 20.30
N SER A 51 -17.37 -2.74 21.58
CA SER A 51 -18.60 -2.67 22.35
C SER A 51 -19.47 -1.53 21.83
N GLN A 52 -20.78 -1.64 22.02
CA GLN A 52 -21.72 -0.58 21.70
C GLN A 52 -22.44 -0.12 22.96
N VAL A 53 -22.64 1.19 23.08
CA VAL A 53 -23.45 1.80 24.13
C VAL A 53 -24.77 2.22 23.51
N GLN A 54 -25.87 1.74 24.07
CA GLN A 54 -27.21 2.11 23.64
C GLN A 54 -27.58 3.49 24.21
N LEU A 55 -27.99 4.41 23.35
CA LEU A 55 -28.46 5.75 23.71
C LEU A 55 -29.99 5.83 23.74
N SER A 56 -30.66 5.03 22.90
CA SER A 56 -32.12 4.88 22.85
C SER A 56 -32.51 3.51 22.30
N ALA A 57 -33.80 3.19 22.24
CA ALA A 57 -34.29 1.92 21.68
C ALA A 57 -33.78 1.62 20.26
N GLU A 58 -33.51 2.66 19.46
CA GLU A 58 -33.13 2.57 18.05
C GLU A 58 -31.75 3.15 17.76
N GLN A 59 -31.01 3.60 18.78
CA GLN A 59 -29.71 4.26 18.61
C GLN A 59 -28.63 3.68 19.53
N SER A 60 -27.50 3.30 18.94
CA SER A 60 -26.28 2.92 19.66
C SER A 60 -25.06 3.64 19.08
N ILE A 61 -23.99 3.72 19.88
CA ILE A 61 -22.69 4.25 19.48
C ILE A 61 -21.59 3.26 19.84
N SER A 62 -20.61 3.09 18.95
CA SER A 62 -19.40 2.31 19.22
C SER A 62 -18.56 2.96 20.33
N THR A 63 -18.00 2.15 21.23
CA THR A 63 -17.16 2.66 22.33
C THR A 63 -15.73 3.01 21.89
N GLY A 64 -15.37 2.77 20.63
CA GLY A 64 -14.05 3.05 20.07
C GLY A 64 -13.85 2.37 18.72
N ASP A 65 -12.58 2.22 18.34
CA ASP A 65 -12.11 1.54 17.13
C ASP A 65 -11.24 0.32 17.47
N THR A 66 -11.17 -0.66 16.57
CA THR A 66 -10.24 -1.78 16.73
C THR A 66 -8.84 -1.37 16.26
N GLY A 67 -7.80 -1.87 16.91
CA GLY A 67 -6.43 -1.67 16.47
C GLY A 67 -6.17 -2.22 15.06
N SER A 68 -6.87 -3.28 14.68
CA SER A 68 -6.82 -3.79 13.30
C SER A 68 -7.28 -2.74 12.27
N SER A 69 -8.34 -1.98 12.56
CA SER A 69 -8.84 -0.93 11.66
C SER A 69 -7.92 0.29 11.59
N VAL A 70 -7.32 0.68 12.73
CA VAL A 70 -6.51 1.90 12.84
C VAL A 70 -5.08 1.69 12.34
N PHE A 71 -4.46 0.54 12.64
CA PHE A 71 -3.02 0.36 12.43
C PHE A 71 -2.64 -0.77 11.45
N MET A 72 -3.55 -1.73 11.21
CA MET A 72 -3.21 -2.92 10.40
C MET A 72 -3.86 -2.91 9.01
N SER A 73 -5.02 -2.26 8.86
CA SER A 73 -5.81 -2.25 7.63
C SER A 73 -5.44 -1.08 6.71
N THR A 74 -4.17 -0.69 6.69
CA THR A 74 -3.68 0.40 5.85
C THR A 74 -3.42 -0.13 4.43
N PRO A 75 -4.13 0.38 3.40
CA PRO A 75 -3.88 -0.03 2.03
C PRO A 75 -2.42 0.17 1.62
N ALA A 76 -1.85 -0.80 0.90
CA ALA A 76 -0.49 -0.71 0.38
C ALA A 76 -0.39 0.25 -0.82
N GLY A 77 0.84 0.62 -1.18
CA GLY A 77 1.11 1.44 -2.37
C GLY A 77 0.52 2.85 -2.26
N ASN A 78 -0.25 3.26 -3.27
CA ASN A 78 -0.97 4.54 -3.26
C ASN A 78 -2.39 4.44 -2.67
N GLY A 79 -2.74 3.27 -2.12
CA GLY A 79 -4.05 2.96 -1.57
C GLY A 79 -5.07 2.39 -2.56
N THR A 80 -4.73 2.31 -3.85
CA THR A 80 -5.51 1.61 -4.88
C THR A 80 -4.72 0.46 -5.51
N PHE A 81 -3.45 0.69 -5.80
CA PHE A 81 -2.54 -0.30 -6.35
C PHE A 81 -1.12 -0.10 -5.81
N THR A 82 -0.30 -1.11 -6.01
CA THR A 82 1.11 -1.20 -5.67
C THR A 82 1.96 -1.25 -6.93
N THR A 83 3.22 -0.86 -6.81
CA THR A 83 4.19 -0.93 -7.90
C THR A 83 5.48 -1.55 -7.39
N ALA A 84 6.12 -2.41 -8.18
CA ALA A 84 7.42 -2.96 -7.83
C ALA A 84 8.32 -3.12 -9.05
N ALA A 85 9.62 -3.00 -8.84
CA ALA A 85 10.63 -3.37 -9.83
C ALA A 85 10.94 -4.86 -9.72
N SER A 86 11.15 -5.54 -10.85
CA SER A 86 11.65 -6.91 -10.83
C SER A 86 13.05 -6.95 -10.21
N SER A 87 13.31 -7.96 -9.38
CA SER A 87 14.64 -8.21 -8.79
C SER A 87 15.69 -8.60 -9.83
N THR A 88 15.27 -8.94 -11.05
CA THR A 88 16.15 -9.28 -12.18
C THR A 88 16.50 -8.07 -13.04
N ASN A 89 16.00 -6.87 -12.73
CA ASN A 89 16.33 -5.67 -13.48
C ASN A 89 17.83 -5.37 -13.40
N THR A 90 18.41 -4.98 -14.52
CA THR A 90 19.84 -4.66 -14.64
C THR A 90 20.08 -3.17 -14.87
N GLY A 91 19.05 -2.42 -15.26
CA GLY A 91 19.10 -0.96 -15.34
C GLY A 91 19.02 -0.28 -13.98
N THR A 92 18.99 1.05 -14.01
CA THR A 92 18.88 1.90 -12.81
C THR A 92 17.47 2.45 -12.60
N ALA A 93 16.52 2.05 -13.45
CA ALA A 93 15.15 2.53 -13.38
C ALA A 93 14.45 2.04 -12.10
N SER A 94 13.75 2.97 -11.47
CA SER A 94 12.88 2.76 -10.32
C SER A 94 11.48 3.27 -10.67
N ILE A 95 10.45 2.64 -10.09
CA ILE A 95 9.05 3.01 -10.28
C ILE A 95 8.52 3.68 -9.01
N GLY A 96 7.82 4.80 -9.18
CA GLY A 96 7.09 5.47 -8.10
C GLY A 96 5.72 4.82 -7.85
N PRO A 97 5.05 5.16 -6.75
CA PRO A 97 3.79 4.52 -6.31
C PRO A 97 2.60 4.73 -7.26
N GLY A 98 2.71 5.67 -8.21
CA GLY A 98 1.67 6.02 -9.17
C GLY A 98 0.43 6.67 -8.56
N THR A 99 -0.52 7.05 -9.40
CA THR A 99 -1.79 7.68 -9.04
C THR A 99 -2.92 7.21 -9.96
N VAL A 100 -4.16 7.27 -9.45
CA VAL A 100 -5.37 7.15 -10.28
C VAL A 100 -5.71 8.53 -10.81
N THR A 101 -5.64 8.72 -12.13
CA THR A 101 -5.92 10.00 -12.80
C THR A 101 -7.37 10.06 -13.29
N ASN A 102 -7.99 8.91 -13.59
CA ASN A 102 -9.40 8.81 -13.95
C ASN A 102 -9.99 7.47 -13.45
N ALA A 103 -10.73 7.52 -12.34
CA ALA A 103 -11.34 6.34 -11.73
C ALA A 103 -12.35 5.61 -12.63
N SER A 104 -13.02 6.32 -13.56
CA SER A 104 -13.99 5.70 -14.48
C SER A 104 -13.34 4.84 -15.57
N GLN A 105 -12.04 5.03 -15.80
CA GLN A 105 -11.25 4.27 -16.76
C GLN A 105 -10.35 3.23 -16.09
N TRP A 106 -10.27 3.24 -14.76
CA TRP A 106 -9.47 2.28 -14.01
C TRP A 106 -10.08 0.89 -14.10
N VAL A 107 -9.24 -0.06 -14.52
CA VAL A 107 -9.57 -1.48 -14.60
C VAL A 107 -8.63 -2.20 -13.64
N PRO A 108 -9.09 -2.56 -12.42
CA PRO A 108 -8.26 -3.28 -11.45
C PRO A 108 -7.85 -4.65 -12.00
N ASP A 109 -6.56 -4.83 -12.28
CA ASP A 109 -5.91 -6.11 -12.61
C ASP A 109 -4.40 -6.00 -12.37
N ASN A 110 -3.67 -7.08 -12.63
CA ASN A 110 -2.22 -7.14 -12.52
C ASN A 110 -1.58 -6.86 -13.87
N TYR A 111 -0.76 -5.82 -13.95
CA TYR A 111 -0.09 -5.39 -15.17
C TYR A 111 1.43 -5.49 -15.03
N THR A 112 2.09 -5.78 -16.15
CA THR A 112 3.54 -5.74 -16.28
C THR A 112 3.93 -4.69 -17.31
N ILE A 113 4.78 -3.76 -16.91
CA ILE A 113 5.50 -2.84 -17.79
C ILE A 113 6.84 -3.47 -18.12
N ALA A 114 7.05 -3.89 -19.36
CA ALA A 114 8.29 -4.52 -19.82
C ALA A 114 9.02 -3.61 -20.82
N PHE A 115 10.34 -3.49 -20.66
CA PHE A 115 11.20 -2.67 -21.50
C PHE A 115 11.92 -3.51 -22.55
N SER A 116 11.72 -3.15 -23.83
CA SER A 116 12.44 -3.74 -24.97
C SER A 116 13.69 -2.93 -25.34
N SER A 117 13.88 -1.75 -24.74
CA SER A 117 15.10 -0.96 -24.83
C SER A 117 15.12 0.05 -23.67
N ALA A 118 16.13 0.92 -23.63
CA ALA A 118 16.19 1.99 -22.64
C ALA A 118 15.04 3.01 -22.73
N THR A 119 14.30 3.02 -23.84
CA THR A 119 13.21 3.98 -24.05
C THR A 119 11.90 3.32 -24.46
N GLN A 120 11.88 2.09 -24.97
CA GLN A 120 10.65 1.45 -25.44
C GLN A 120 10.07 0.51 -24.40
N TYR A 121 8.76 0.61 -24.17
CA TYR A 121 8.05 -0.23 -23.22
C TYR A 121 6.72 -0.74 -23.78
N THR A 122 6.24 -1.83 -23.19
CA THR A 122 4.91 -2.40 -23.39
C THR A 122 4.28 -2.67 -22.03
N VAL A 123 2.97 -2.42 -21.91
CA VAL A 123 2.17 -2.74 -20.74
C VAL A 123 1.21 -3.87 -21.10
N THR A 124 1.29 -4.95 -20.36
CA THR A 124 0.50 -6.17 -20.59
C THR A 124 -0.27 -6.54 -19.33
N ASP A 125 -1.55 -6.84 -19.48
CA ASP A 125 -2.35 -7.50 -18.44
C ASP A 125 -1.86 -8.95 -18.29
N THR A 126 -1.41 -9.30 -17.10
CA THR A 126 -0.81 -10.62 -16.82
C THR A 126 -1.83 -11.76 -16.77
N LYS A 127 -3.11 -11.45 -16.54
CA LYS A 127 -4.18 -12.44 -16.51
C LYS A 127 -4.65 -12.79 -17.91
N THR A 128 -4.81 -11.78 -18.77
CA THR A 128 -5.33 -11.97 -20.14
C THR A 128 -4.23 -12.11 -21.18
N GLY A 129 -3.01 -11.66 -20.88
CA GLY A 129 -1.90 -11.56 -21.84
C GLY A 129 -2.07 -10.44 -22.87
N VAL A 130 -3.11 -9.61 -22.73
CA VAL A 130 -3.42 -8.54 -23.69
C VAL A 130 -2.54 -7.33 -23.42
N GLN A 131 -1.95 -6.80 -24.49
CA GLN A 131 -1.27 -5.50 -24.44
C GLN A 131 -2.32 -4.39 -24.28
N VAL A 132 -2.21 -3.63 -23.20
CA VAL A 132 -3.11 -2.51 -22.88
C VAL A 132 -2.52 -1.15 -23.23
N ALA A 133 -1.19 -1.05 -23.29
CA ALA A 133 -0.48 0.15 -23.74
C ALA A 133 0.92 -0.19 -24.25
N SER A 134 1.51 0.69 -25.03
CA SER A 134 2.93 0.67 -25.37
C SER A 134 3.38 2.10 -25.70
N GLY A 135 4.69 2.34 -25.68
CA GLY A 135 5.19 3.67 -25.98
C GLY A 135 6.70 3.79 -25.92
N THR A 136 7.15 5.03 -26.12
CA THR A 136 8.54 5.44 -25.96
C THR A 136 8.62 6.49 -24.87
N LEU A 137 9.56 6.33 -23.93
CA LEU A 137 9.90 7.33 -22.93
C LEU A 137 10.45 8.58 -23.63
N SER A 138 9.85 9.73 -23.34
CA SER A 138 10.14 11.01 -23.98
C SER A 138 11.25 11.80 -23.29
N GLY A 139 11.55 11.49 -22.03
CA GLY A 139 12.72 11.97 -21.32
C GLY A 139 13.96 11.16 -21.72
N GLY A 140 15.10 11.85 -21.91
CA GLY A 140 16.38 11.20 -22.18
C GLY A 140 16.82 10.26 -21.05
N SER A 141 17.93 9.55 -21.25
CA SER A 141 18.51 8.63 -20.25
C SER A 141 18.63 9.31 -18.88
N GLY A 142 18.05 8.72 -17.85
CA GLY A 142 18.05 9.22 -16.47
C GLY A 142 16.94 10.23 -16.13
N ALA A 143 16.10 10.63 -17.09
CA ALA A 143 14.98 11.53 -16.82
C ALA A 143 13.84 10.84 -16.07
N THR A 144 13.07 11.64 -15.33
CA THR A 144 11.78 11.19 -14.80
C THR A 144 10.75 11.17 -15.93
N ASN A 145 10.20 9.99 -16.19
CA ASN A 145 9.20 9.74 -17.21
C ASN A 145 7.88 9.33 -16.58
N SER A 146 6.78 9.49 -17.31
CA SER A 146 5.46 9.01 -16.88
C SER A 146 4.91 8.02 -17.89
N ILE A 147 4.33 6.93 -17.39
CA ILE A 147 3.59 5.96 -18.19
C ILE A 147 2.15 6.00 -17.70
N ALA A 148 1.20 6.18 -18.61
CA ALA A 148 -0.22 6.24 -18.28
C ALA A 148 -1.00 5.23 -19.13
N PHE A 149 -1.91 4.50 -18.50
CA PHE A 149 -2.80 3.52 -19.13
C PHE A 149 -4.00 3.30 -18.21
N ASN A 150 -5.15 2.91 -18.78
CA ASN A 150 -6.37 2.59 -18.03
C ASN A 150 -6.69 3.59 -16.89
N GLY A 151 -6.59 4.90 -17.11
CA GLY A 151 -6.91 5.89 -16.06
C GLY A 151 -5.96 5.94 -14.86
N ILE A 152 -4.77 5.33 -14.94
CA ILE A 152 -3.69 5.48 -13.94
C ILE A 152 -2.42 6.05 -14.58
N GLN A 153 -1.52 6.56 -13.74
CA GLN A 153 -0.21 7.04 -14.14
C GLN A 153 0.84 6.55 -13.14
N VAL A 154 1.98 6.06 -13.64
CA VAL A 154 3.17 5.77 -12.84
C VAL A 154 4.33 6.61 -13.33
N THR A 155 5.22 6.99 -12.40
CA THR A 155 6.47 7.67 -12.72
C THR A 155 7.63 6.69 -12.69
N LEU A 156 8.54 6.79 -13.64
CA LEU A 156 9.82 6.09 -13.63
C LEU A 156 10.97 7.09 -13.58
N SER A 157 11.98 6.80 -12.77
CA SER A 157 13.20 7.59 -12.67
C SER A 157 14.41 6.69 -12.85
N GLY A 158 15.41 7.14 -13.61
CA GLY A 158 16.58 6.34 -14.00
C GLY A 158 16.46 5.80 -15.42
N THR A 159 17.31 4.83 -15.78
CA THR A 159 17.36 4.27 -17.14
C THR A 159 17.13 2.77 -17.09
N PRO A 160 16.04 2.25 -17.69
CA PRO A 160 15.83 0.82 -17.80
C PRO A 160 16.77 0.23 -18.87
N ASN A 161 17.04 -1.07 -18.76
CA ASN A 161 17.70 -1.84 -19.81
C ASN A 161 16.68 -2.72 -20.56
N HIS A 162 17.09 -3.24 -21.71
CA HIS A 162 16.33 -4.29 -22.38
C HIS A 162 16.13 -5.48 -21.42
N GLY A 163 14.89 -5.93 -21.25
CA GLY A 163 14.52 -7.04 -20.38
C GLY A 163 14.13 -6.62 -18.95
N ASP A 164 14.28 -5.34 -18.60
CA ASP A 164 13.79 -4.83 -17.31
C ASP A 164 12.25 -4.80 -17.31
N SER A 165 11.66 -5.04 -16.13
CA SER A 165 10.21 -5.00 -15.95
C SER A 165 9.78 -4.48 -14.58
N PHE A 166 8.55 -3.98 -14.54
CA PHE A 166 7.89 -3.45 -13.35
C PHE A 166 6.45 -3.95 -13.28
N THR A 167 5.96 -4.22 -12.08
CA THR A 167 4.57 -4.65 -11.85
C THR A 167 3.71 -3.49 -11.36
N VAL A 168 2.43 -3.54 -11.69
CA VAL A 168 1.36 -2.71 -11.14
C VAL A 168 0.22 -3.64 -10.73
N ALA A 169 -0.14 -3.70 -9.44
CA ALA A 169 -1.08 -4.68 -8.88
C ALA A 169 -1.88 -4.13 -7.71
#